data_AF-A0AAP5YF01-F1
#
_entry.id   AF-A0AAP5YF01-F1
#
_cell.length_a   1.000
_cell.length_b   1.000
_cell.length_c   1.000
_cell.angle_alpha   90.00
_cell.angle_beta   90.00
_cell.angle_gamma   90.00
#
_symmetry.space_group_name_H-M   'P 1'
#
loop_
_entity.id
_entity.type
_entity.pdbx_description
1 polymer ?
#
loop_
_entity_poly.entity_id
_entity_poly.type
_entity_poly.pdbx_seq_one_letter_code
_entity_poly.pdbx_strand_id
1 'polypeptide(L)'
;MTLLDSMIVMIYLLFIGIAAWLFRRFSTSSNDFLQGGGTMMWWMAGATAFMTQFSAWTFTGAAAKAYEDGISVMFIFWGNALGFFVAAAFFARRYRRLRVETAMEVIRVRFGHTSEQLFTWLSFPLTLIACAIWMNGLASF
;
A
#
# COMPACT_ATOMS: atom_id res chain seq x y z
N MET A 1 17.58 -22.92 9.61
CA MET A 1 17.28 -21.81 10.53
C MET A 1 18.08 -22.05 11.79
N THR A 2 19.06 -21.19 12.07
CA THR A 2 19.79 -21.26 13.34
C THR A 2 18.86 -20.79 14.48
N LEU A 3 19.18 -21.16 15.73
CA LEU A 3 18.36 -20.78 16.88
C LEU A 3 18.25 -19.25 17.03
N LEU A 4 19.29 -18.52 16.61
CA LEU A 4 19.31 -17.05 16.52
C LEU A 4 18.32 -16.51 15.48
N ASP A 5 18.26 -17.09 14.28
CA ASP A 5 17.33 -16.63 13.23
C ASP A 5 15.89 -16.72 13.70
N SER A 6 15.52 -17.86 14.30
CA SER A 6 14.17 -18.08 14.84
C SER A 6 13.82 -17.11 15.96
N MET A 7 14.78 -16.76 16.83
CA MET A 7 14.58 -15.76 17.88
C MET A 7 14.33 -14.36 17.30
N ILE A 8 15.10 -13.95 16.30
CA ILE A 8 14.95 -12.64 15.65
C ILE A 8 13.58 -12.52 15.00
N VAL A 9 13.15 -13.55 14.26
CA VAL A 9 11.81 -13.58 13.63
C VAL A 9 10.72 -13.49 14.69
N MET A 10 10.85 -14.22 15.80
CA MET A 10 9.86 -14.22 16.87
C MET A 10 9.74 -12.86 17.56
N ILE A 11 10.88 -12.20 17.83
CA ILE A 11 10.90 -10.85 18.41
C ILE A 11 10.26 -9.84 17.46
N TYR A 12 10.55 -9.93 16.16
CA TYR A 12 9.96 -9.04 15.16
C TYR A 12 8.43 -9.21 15.07
N LEU A 13 7.93 -10.45 15.05
CA LEU A 13 6.49 -10.73 15.05
C LEU A 13 5.81 -10.23 16.34
N LEU A 14 6.45 -10.42 17.49
CA LEU A 14 5.96 -9.89 18.77
C LEU A 14 5.92 -8.36 18.77
N PHE A 15 6.95 -7.70 18.26
CA PHE A 15 7.00 -6.25 18.15
C PHE A 15 5.85 -5.71 17.31
N ILE A 16 5.58 -6.30 16.14
CA ILE A 16 4.44 -5.91 15.30
C ILE A 16 3.11 -6.16 16.03
N GLY A 17 2.95 -7.31 16.68
CA GLY A 17 1.73 -7.65 17.40
C GLY A 17 1.43 -6.68 18.55
N ILE A 18 2.46 -6.33 19.33
CA ILE A 18 2.35 -5.37 20.42
C ILE A 18 2.04 -3.97 19.89
N ALA A 19 2.72 -3.54 18.82
CA ALA A 19 2.44 -2.26 18.18
C ALA A 19 0.98 -2.20 17.70
N ALA A 20 0.51 -3.23 16.99
CA ALA A 20 -0.89 -3.32 16.53
C ALA A 20 -1.89 -3.26 17.69
N TRP A 21 -1.62 -3.98 18.79
CA TRP A 21 -2.47 -3.96 19.97
C TRP A 21 -2.51 -2.58 20.65
N LEU A 22 -1.35 -1.92 20.76
CA LEU A 22 -1.24 -0.58 21.34
C LEU A 22 -1.95 0.47 20.48
N PHE A 23 -1.86 0.38 19.15
CA PHE A 23 -2.48 1.33 18.23
C PHE A 23 -3.98 1.12 18.07
N ARG A 24 -4.50 -0.09 18.31
CA ARG A 24 -5.93 -0.41 18.23
C ARG A 24 -6.79 0.48 19.13
N ARG A 25 -6.27 0.94 20.27
CA ARG A 25 -7.00 1.82 21.21
C ARG A 25 -7.25 3.24 20.67
N PHE A 26 -6.53 3.66 19.63
CA PHE A 26 -6.66 4.99 19.02
C PHE A 26 -7.66 5.02 17.85
N SER A 27 -8.17 3.87 17.40
CA SER A 27 -9.11 3.77 16.27
C SER A 27 -10.55 3.62 16.77
N THR A 28 -11.11 4.68 17.37
CA THR A 28 -12.47 4.65 17.96
C THR A 28 -13.56 4.93 16.91
N SER A 29 -13.24 5.61 15.81
CA SER A 29 -14.17 5.88 14.70
C SER A 29 -13.59 5.46 13.34
N SER A 30 -14.46 5.25 12.34
CA SER A 30 -14.03 4.92 10.97
C SER A 30 -13.13 5.99 10.36
N ASN A 31 -13.37 7.27 10.67
CA ASN A 31 -12.54 8.38 10.22
C ASN A 31 -11.16 8.38 10.89
N ASP A 32 -11.08 7.98 12.16
CA ASP A 32 -9.79 7.79 12.84
C ASP A 32 -8.99 6.63 12.25
N PHE A 33 -9.69 5.58 11.81
CA PHE A 33 -9.05 4.43 11.17
C PHE A 33 -8.60 4.70 9.74
N LEU A 34 -9.41 5.40 8.93
CA LEU A 34 -9.14 5.64 7.51
C LEU A 34 -8.25 6.87 7.26
N GLN A 35 -8.46 7.97 8.01
CA GLN A 35 -7.76 9.24 7.80
C GLN A 35 -6.81 9.60 8.95
N GLY A 36 -6.67 8.76 9.98
CA GLY A 36 -5.84 9.07 11.15
C GLY A 36 -6.36 10.28 11.94
N GLY A 37 -7.67 10.54 11.88
CA GLY A 37 -8.32 11.67 12.57
C GLY A 37 -7.92 13.04 12.02
N GLY A 38 -7.33 13.10 10.81
CA GLY A 38 -6.86 14.35 10.19
C GLY A 38 -5.62 14.97 10.83
N THR A 39 -4.99 14.27 11.79
CA THR A 39 -3.80 14.75 12.52
C THR A 39 -2.48 14.18 12.00
N MET A 40 -2.55 13.27 11.01
CA MET A 40 -1.37 12.59 10.51
C MET A 40 -0.44 13.53 9.75
N MET A 41 0.82 13.59 10.16
CA MET A 41 1.82 14.44 9.53
C MET A 41 2.12 13.97 8.10
N TRP A 42 2.41 14.92 7.20
CA TRP A 42 2.66 14.65 5.79
C TRP A 42 3.80 13.65 5.54
N TRP A 43 4.85 13.68 6.36
CA TRP A 43 5.97 12.77 6.26
C TRP A 43 5.62 11.35 6.72
N MET A 44 4.75 11.20 7.73
CA MET A 44 4.25 9.90 8.17
C MET A 44 3.36 9.29 7.09
N ALA A 45 2.41 10.07 6.56
CA ALA A 45 1.54 9.63 5.48
C ALA A 45 2.34 9.27 4.21
N GLY A 46 3.35 10.09 3.87
CA GLY A 46 4.24 9.82 2.74
C GLY A 46 5.10 8.57 2.94
N ALA A 47 5.69 8.39 4.13
CA ALA A 47 6.49 7.20 4.44
C ALA A 47 5.65 5.93 4.38
N THR A 48 4.43 5.94 4.93
CA THR A 48 3.52 4.79 4.84
C THR A 48 3.14 4.50 3.40
N ALA A 49 2.74 5.52 2.63
CA ALA A 49 2.40 5.35 1.21
C ALA A 49 3.56 4.79 0.39
N PHE A 50 4.80 5.23 0.69
CA PHE A 50 5.99 4.67 0.08
C PHE A 50 6.20 3.22 0.47
N MET A 51 6.11 2.88 1.76
CA MET A 51 6.28 1.50 2.25
C MET A 51 5.23 0.55 1.70
N THR A 52 3.99 0.99 1.46
CA THR A 52 2.94 0.16 0.84
C THR A 52 3.30 -0.31 -0.58
N GLN A 53 4.15 0.44 -1.29
CA GLN A 53 4.61 0.05 -2.63
C GLN A 53 5.71 -1.01 -2.59
N PHE A 54 6.41 -1.17 -1.47
CA PHE A 54 7.42 -2.21 -1.30
C PHE A 54 6.73 -3.50 -0.86
N SER A 55 6.77 -4.48 -1.74
CA SER A 55 6.41 -5.85 -1.40
C SER A 55 7.65 -6.72 -1.51
N ALA A 56 7.55 -7.96 -1.07
CA ALA A 56 8.66 -8.87 -1.17
C ALA A 56 9.07 -9.18 -2.63
N TRP A 57 8.15 -9.02 -3.60
CA TRP A 57 8.50 -9.05 -5.03
C TRP A 57 9.55 -7.99 -5.40
N THR A 58 9.52 -6.82 -4.77
CA THR A 58 10.53 -5.78 -4.98
C THR A 58 11.91 -6.25 -4.55
N PHE A 59 12.02 -7.05 -3.49
CA PHE A 59 13.30 -7.56 -3.00
C PHE A 59 13.77 -8.83 -3.71
N THR A 60 12.85 -9.72 -4.10
CA THR A 60 13.21 -10.99 -4.75
C THR A 60 13.13 -10.88 -6.27
N GLY A 61 11.97 -10.52 -6.81
CA GLY A 61 11.71 -10.42 -8.24
C GLY A 61 12.48 -9.29 -8.92
N ALA A 62 12.45 -8.07 -8.38
CA ALA A 62 13.18 -6.96 -9.01
C ALA A 62 14.70 -7.10 -8.86
N ALA A 63 15.20 -7.72 -7.78
CA ALA A 63 16.62 -8.03 -7.64
C ALA A 63 17.07 -9.13 -8.61
N ALA A 64 16.28 -10.19 -8.79
CA ALA A 64 16.53 -11.21 -9.80
C ALA A 64 16.57 -10.60 -11.20
N LYS A 65 15.63 -9.70 -11.51
CA LYS A 65 15.64 -8.95 -12.78
C LYS A 65 16.82 -7.99 -12.91
N ALA A 66 17.27 -7.36 -11.83
CA ALA A 66 18.47 -6.55 -11.87
C ALA A 66 19.74 -7.39 -12.10
N TYR A 67 19.75 -8.64 -11.67
CA TYR A 67 20.83 -9.59 -11.97
C TYR A 67 20.86 -10.00 -13.45
N GLU A 68 19.69 -10.18 -14.09
CA GLU A 68 19.57 -10.51 -15.52
C GLU A 68 19.79 -9.30 -16.44
N ASP A 69 19.06 -8.21 -16.20
CA ASP A 69 18.92 -7.06 -17.11
C ASP A 69 19.77 -5.83 -16.69
N GLY A 70 20.49 -5.94 -15.57
CA GLY A 70 21.37 -4.90 -15.05
C GLY A 70 20.65 -3.64 -14.57
N ILE A 71 21.26 -2.47 -14.81
CA ILE A 71 20.81 -1.16 -14.32
C ILE A 71 19.46 -0.73 -14.95
N SER A 72 19.02 -1.39 -16.02
CA SER A 72 17.78 -1.10 -16.75
C SER A 72 16.55 -1.12 -15.84
N VAL A 73 16.52 -2.02 -14.85
CA VAL A 73 15.42 -2.15 -13.87
C VAL A 73 15.27 -0.88 -13.02
N MET A 74 16.35 -0.12 -12.79
CA MET A 74 16.33 1.11 -12.01
C MET A 74 15.46 2.20 -12.65
N PHE A 75 15.35 2.22 -14.00
CA PHE A 75 14.49 3.19 -14.70
C PHE A 75 13.00 3.02 -14.39
N ILE A 76 12.56 1.82 -14.00
CA ILE A 76 11.17 1.58 -13.57
C ILE A 76 10.88 2.39 -12.30
N PHE A 77 11.82 2.42 -11.35
CA PHE A 77 11.68 3.19 -10.11
C PHE A 77 11.73 4.69 -10.35
N TRP A 78 12.59 5.16 -11.26
CA TRP A 78 12.61 6.57 -11.69
C TRP A 78 11.29 6.97 -12.38
N GLY A 79 10.73 6.10 -13.22
CA GLY A 79 9.41 6.30 -13.82
C GLY A 79 8.31 6.41 -12.79
N ASN A 80 8.30 5.55 -11.76
CA ASN A 80 7.37 5.64 -10.65
C ASN A 80 7.51 6.96 -9.88
N ALA A 81 8.74 7.40 -9.58
CA ALA A 81 8.99 8.67 -8.89
C ALA A 81 8.43 9.87 -9.68
N LEU A 82 8.68 9.92 -11.00
CA LEU A 82 8.12 10.95 -11.87
C LEU A 82 6.59 10.88 -11.94
N GLY A 83 6.03 9.67 -12.01
CA GLY A 83 4.58 9.44 -11.97
C GLY A 83 3.94 10.00 -10.71
N PHE A 84 4.54 9.77 -9.53
CA PHE A 84 4.07 10.35 -8.28
C PHE A 84 4.16 11.87 -8.25
N PHE A 85 5.22 12.46 -8.81
CA PHE A 85 5.36 13.91 -8.89
C PHE A 85 4.26 14.54 -9.75
N VAL A 86 4.00 13.97 -10.92
CA VAL A 86 2.90 14.40 -11.81
C VAL A 86 1.55 14.21 -11.11
N ALA A 87 1.32 13.06 -10.48
CA ALA A 87 0.09 12.78 -9.75
C ALA A 87 -0.14 13.81 -8.61
N ALA A 88 0.92 14.15 -7.86
CA ALA A 88 0.87 15.15 -6.82
C ALA A 88 0.54 16.55 -7.37
N ALA A 89 1.14 16.95 -8.49
CA ALA A 89 0.92 18.27 -9.09
C ALA A 89 -0.53 18.45 -9.59
N PHE A 90 -1.08 17.45 -10.29
CA PHE A 90 -2.41 17.58 -10.92
C PHE A 90 -3.56 17.14 -10.03
N PHE A 91 -3.40 16.03 -9.30
CA PHE A 91 -4.52 15.39 -8.59
C PHE A 91 -4.59 15.78 -7.11
N ALA A 92 -3.46 16.05 -6.43
CA ALA A 92 -3.48 16.27 -4.97
C ALA A 92 -4.40 17.42 -4.54
N ARG A 93 -4.43 18.53 -5.28
CA ARG A 93 -5.33 19.66 -4.96
C ARG A 93 -6.80 19.31 -5.15
N ARG A 94 -7.13 18.48 -6.15
CA ARG A 94 -8.50 18.09 -6.48
C ARG A 94 -9.04 17.10 -5.46
N TYR A 95 -8.25 16.10 -5.09
CA TYR A 95 -8.62 15.10 -4.08
C TYR A 95 -8.81 15.72 -2.69
N ARG A 96 -7.95 16.67 -2.27
CA ARG A 96 -8.14 17.38 -0.98
C ARG A 96 -9.44 18.18 -0.88
N ARG A 97 -10.02 18.61 -2.00
CA ARG A 97 -11.29 19.36 -2.01
C ARG A 97 -12.52 18.46 -1.90
N LEU A 98 -12.41 17.20 -2.30
CA LEU A 98 -13.54 16.26 -2.31
C LEU A 98 -13.94 15.80 -0.89
N ARG A 99 -13.02 15.85 0.08
CA ARG A 99 -13.26 15.45 1.49
C ARG A 99 -13.94 14.08 1.65
N VAL A 100 -13.68 13.18 0.71
CA VAL A 100 -14.15 11.79 0.70
C VAL A 100 -13.18 10.91 1.46
N GLU A 101 -13.70 9.90 2.16
CA GLU A 101 -12.88 9.01 2.99
C GLU A 101 -12.33 7.83 2.20
N THR A 102 -13.02 7.43 1.13
CA THR A 102 -12.66 6.26 0.32
C THR A 102 -12.55 6.59 -1.16
N ALA A 103 -11.72 5.82 -1.88
CA ALA A 103 -11.61 5.94 -3.33
C ALA A 103 -12.93 5.57 -4.05
N MET A 104 -13.70 4.64 -3.49
CA MET A 104 -15.01 4.24 -4.03
C MET A 104 -16.03 5.37 -3.96
N GLU A 105 -16.00 6.16 -2.89
CA GLU A 105 -16.86 7.32 -2.74
C GLU A 105 -16.58 8.39 -3.81
N VAL A 106 -15.32 8.55 -4.25
CA VAL A 106 -15.00 9.41 -5.42
C VAL A 106 -15.73 8.94 -6.68
N ILE A 107 -15.77 7.63 -6.90
CA ILE A 107 -16.47 7.04 -8.06
C ILE A 107 -17.97 7.27 -7.91
N ARG A 108 -18.52 7.06 -6.72
CA ARG A 108 -19.93 7.32 -6.42
C ARG A 108 -20.35 8.75 -6.70
N VAL A 109 -19.59 9.73 -6.21
CA VAL A 109 -19.90 11.16 -6.41
C VAL A 109 -19.84 11.55 -7.89
N ARG A 110 -18.95 10.92 -8.67
CA ARG A 110 -18.73 11.29 -10.07
C ARG A 110 -19.61 10.52 -11.08
N PHE A 111 -19.89 9.25 -10.82
CA PHE A 111 -20.54 8.32 -11.76
C PHE A 111 -21.83 7.69 -11.21
N GLY A 112 -22.17 7.93 -9.94
CA GLY A 112 -23.35 7.39 -9.29
C GLY A 112 -23.15 6.03 -8.64
N HIS A 113 -24.19 5.59 -7.94
CA HIS A 113 -24.17 4.38 -7.10
C HIS A 113 -24.01 3.07 -7.89
N THR A 114 -24.59 2.99 -9.09
CA THR A 114 -24.49 1.78 -9.92
C THR A 114 -23.04 1.52 -10.37
N SER A 115 -22.32 2.57 -10.76
CA SER A 115 -20.92 2.46 -11.16
C SER A 115 -19.99 2.12 -10.00
N GLU A 116 -20.25 2.66 -8.81
CA GLU A 116 -19.54 2.31 -7.57
C GLU A 116 -19.67 0.81 -7.25
N GLN A 117 -20.90 0.28 -7.28
CA GLN A 117 -21.13 -1.13 -6.98
C GLN A 117 -20.46 -2.04 -8.00
N LEU A 118 -20.60 -1.75 -9.30
CA LEU A 118 -19.92 -2.51 -10.35
C LEU A 118 -18.40 -2.53 -10.16
N PHE A 119 -17.80 -1.37 -9.89
CA PHE A 119 -16.37 -1.27 -9.69
C PHE A 119 -15.92 -2.01 -8.41
N THR A 120 -16.72 -1.97 -7.35
CA THR A 120 -16.46 -2.70 -6.10
C THR A 120 -16.52 -4.21 -6.32
N TRP A 121 -17.58 -4.71 -6.97
CA TRP A 121 -17.76 -6.13 -7.26
C TRP A 121 -16.72 -6.68 -8.23
N LEU A 122 -16.19 -5.86 -9.14
CA LEU A 122 -15.09 -6.24 -10.01
C LEU A 122 -13.75 -6.20 -9.28
N SER A 123 -13.48 -5.14 -8.53
CA SER A 123 -12.18 -4.93 -7.88
C SER A 123 -11.94 -5.92 -6.75
N PHE A 124 -12.95 -6.27 -5.96
CA PHE A 124 -12.79 -7.16 -4.81
C PHE A 124 -12.20 -8.54 -5.18
N PRO A 125 -12.77 -9.33 -6.11
CA PRO A 125 -12.19 -10.61 -6.52
C PRO A 125 -10.86 -10.45 -7.25
N LEU A 126 -10.71 -9.40 -8.08
CA LEU A 126 -9.45 -9.14 -8.79
C LEU A 126 -8.30 -8.85 -7.82
N THR A 127 -8.55 -8.09 -6.76
CA THR A 127 -7.54 -7.76 -5.75
C THR A 127 -7.18 -9.01 -4.94
N LEU A 128 -8.15 -9.88 -4.63
CA LEU A 128 -7.87 -11.18 -3.99
C LEU A 128 -6.99 -12.07 -4.86
N ILE A 129 -7.30 -12.20 -6.15
CA ILE A 129 -6.50 -12.97 -7.11
C ILE A 129 -5.11 -12.35 -7.23
N ALA A 130 -5.01 -11.03 -7.34
CA ALA A 130 -3.73 -10.34 -7.38
C ALA A 130 -2.92 -10.68 -6.13
N CYS A 131 -3.47 -10.48 -4.92
CA CYS A 131 -2.81 -10.83 -3.65
C CYS A 131 -2.33 -12.29 -3.63
N ALA A 132 -3.14 -13.23 -4.15
CA ALA A 132 -2.75 -14.63 -4.26
C ALA A 132 -1.55 -14.82 -5.23
N ILE A 133 -1.53 -14.11 -6.37
CA ILE A 133 -0.41 -14.12 -7.32
C ILE A 133 0.84 -13.54 -6.66
N TRP A 134 0.74 -12.41 -5.94
CA TRP A 134 1.87 -11.83 -5.22
C TRP A 134 2.43 -12.80 -4.17
N MET A 135 1.55 -13.50 -3.44
CA MET A 135 1.94 -14.49 -2.44
C MET A 135 2.56 -15.74 -3.07
N ASN A 136 2.07 -16.17 -4.24
CA ASN A 136 2.66 -17.27 -4.98
C ASN A 136 4.03 -16.91 -5.57
N GLY A 137 4.17 -15.72 -6.17
CA GLY A 137 5.45 -15.21 -6.65
C GLY A 137 6.47 -15.07 -5.52
N LEU A 138 6.02 -14.77 -4.31
CA LEU A 138 6.81 -14.78 -3.10
C LEU A 138 7.33 -16.18 -2.71
N ALA A 139 6.53 -17.22 -2.91
CA ALA A 139 6.87 -18.59 -2.52
C ALA A 139 7.75 -19.32 -3.55
N SER A 140 7.77 -18.83 -4.79
CA SER A 140 8.56 -19.40 -5.88
C SER A 140 10.02 -18.94 -5.92
N PHE A 141 10.40 -17.96 -5.11
CA PHE A 141 11.78 -17.49 -4.90
C PHE A 141 12.22 -17.81 -3.48
#